data_AF-A0AAP0B5K7-F1
#
_entry.id   AF-A0AAP0B5K7-F1
#
_cell.length_a   1.000
_cell.length_b   1.000
_cell.length_c   1.000
_cell.angle_alpha   90.00
_cell.angle_beta   90.00
_cell.angle_gamma   90.00
#
_symmetry.space_group_name_H-M   'P 1'
#
loop_
_entity.id
_entity.type
_entity.pdbx_description
1 polymer ?
#
loop_
_entity_poly.entity_id
_entity_poly.type
_entity_poly.pdbx_seq_one_letter_code
_entity_poly.pdbx_strand_id
1 'polypeptide(L)'
;MEDEKIKDEALRFIGLFEVLPRLVVFDLDYTLWPFYCEMSSKKVMPSLYPHAKGILHALQEKGVQMALLHGHLLLISPTHSSISSVFRICL
;
A
#
# COMPACT_ATOMS: atom_id res chain seq x y z
N MET A 1 -2.52 -16.76 5.01
CA MET A 1 -1.50 -17.78 4.67
C MET A 1 -0.68 -17.37 3.47
N GLU A 2 -1.26 -16.74 2.43
CA GLU A 2 -0.50 -16.19 1.30
C GLU A 2 0.03 -14.77 1.59
N ASP A 3 -0.81 -13.87 2.12
CA ASP A 3 -0.39 -12.53 2.57
C ASP A 3 0.84 -12.57 3.51
N GLU A 4 0.86 -13.53 4.45
CA GLU A 4 1.98 -13.71 5.38
C GLU A 4 3.27 -14.16 4.66
N LYS A 5 3.17 -15.06 3.67
CA LYS A 5 4.34 -15.47 2.88
C LYS A 5 4.91 -14.30 2.08
N ILE A 6 4.03 -13.50 1.46
CA ILE A 6 4.42 -12.30 0.72
C ILE A 6 5.07 -11.28 1.66
N LYS A 7 4.49 -11.09 2.85
CA LYS A 7 5.05 -10.22 3.89
C LYS A 7 6.43 -10.70 4.32
N ASP A 8 6.61 -11.98 4.63
CA ASP A 8 7.88 -12.56 5.02
C ASP A 8 8.95 -12.40 3.93
N GLU A 9 8.58 -12.60 2.67
CA GLU A 9 9.46 -12.36 1.53
C GLU A 9 9.85 -10.89 1.41
N ALA A 10 8.88 -9.97 1.50
CA ALA A 10 9.13 -8.54 1.48
C ALA A 10 10.03 -8.11 2.66
N LEU A 11 9.82 -8.64 3.86
CA LEU A 11 10.66 -8.38 5.04
C LEU A 11 12.10 -8.84 4.81
N ARG A 12 12.31 -9.99 4.16
CA ARG A 12 13.65 -10.46 3.79
C ARG A 12 14.33 -9.48 2.85
N PHE A 13 13.66 -9.03 1.79
CA PHE A 13 14.22 -8.06 0.85
C PHE A 13 14.51 -6.71 1.51
N ILE A 14 13.57 -6.17 2.28
CA ILE A 14 13.76 -4.89 2.98
C ILE A 14 14.93 -5.01 3.99
N GLY A 15 15.07 -6.17 4.64
CA GLY A 15 16.16 -6.45 5.58
C GLY A 15 17.56 -6.55 4.95
N LEU A 16 17.68 -6.59 3.61
CA LEU A 16 18.98 -6.54 2.92
C LEU A 16 19.60 -5.13 2.92
N PHE A 17 18.81 -4.11 3.25
CA PHE A 17 19.26 -2.71 3.21
C PHE A 17 19.55 -2.20 4.62
N GLU A 18 20.74 -1.63 4.84
CA GLU A 18 21.12 -1.01 6.11
C GLU A 18 20.36 0.29 6.38
N VAL A 19 20.04 1.03 5.32
CA VAL A 19 19.32 2.31 5.38
C VAL A 19 18.03 2.18 4.60
N LEU A 20 16.90 2.44 5.26
CA LEU A 20 15.59 2.44 4.65
C LEU A 20 15.10 3.87 4.37
N PRO A 21 14.28 4.06 3.32
CA PRO A 21 13.62 5.33 3.11
C PRO A 21 12.69 5.64 4.30
N ARG A 22 12.58 6.93 4.65
CA ARG A 22 11.65 7.37 5.69
C ARG A 22 10.20 7.35 5.23
N LEU A 23 9.98 7.52 3.93
CA LEU A 23 8.67 7.59 3.28
C LEU A 23 8.71 6.87 1.93
N VAL A 24 7.73 6.02 1.68
CA VAL A 24 7.42 5.48 0.35
C VAL A 24 6.09 6.05 -0.10
N VAL A 25 6.07 6.62 -1.31
CA VAL A 25 4.85 7.13 -1.93
C VAL A 25 4.44 6.16 -3.02
N PHE A 26 3.21 5.66 -2.93
CA PHE A 26 2.62 4.80 -3.94
C PHE A 26 1.66 5.61 -4.79
N ASP A 27 1.72 5.41 -6.10
CA ASP A 27 0.56 5.67 -6.94
C ASP A 27 -0.54 4.63 -6.62
N LEU A 28 -1.77 4.94 -6.99
CA LEU A 28 -2.94 4.12 -6.71
C LEU A 28 -3.29 3.25 -7.93
N ASP A 29 -3.53 3.89 -9.07
CA ASP A 29 -4.01 3.23 -10.29
C ASP A 29 -2.92 2.39 -10.93
N TYR A 30 -3.26 1.14 -11.24
CA TYR A 30 -2.33 0.14 -11.80
C TYR A 30 -1.05 -0.10 -10.99
N THR A 31 -0.97 0.42 -9.76
CA THR A 31 0.16 0.21 -8.85
C THR A 31 -0.28 -0.65 -7.66
N LEU A 32 -1.30 -0.22 -6.93
CA LEU A 32 -1.83 -0.97 -5.79
C LEU A 32 -3.05 -1.81 -6.15
N TRP A 33 -3.77 -1.42 -7.21
CA TRP A 33 -4.94 -2.14 -7.71
C TRP A 33 -4.99 -2.18 -9.24
N PRO A 34 -5.74 -3.11 -9.85
CA PRO A 34 -5.84 -3.25 -11.30
C PRO A 34 -6.94 -2.37 -11.92
N PHE A 35 -7.20 -1.18 -11.35
CA PHE A 35 -8.27 -0.29 -11.79
C PHE A 35 -7.76 1.12 -12.04
N TYR A 36 -8.50 1.85 -12.87
CA TYR A 36 -8.37 3.29 -13.02
C TYR A 36 -9.50 3.98 -12.24
N CYS A 37 -9.15 4.80 -11.26
CA CYS A 37 -10.08 5.32 -10.26
C CYS A 37 -11.22 6.12 -10.91
N GLU A 38 -10.93 6.96 -11.92
CA GLU A 38 -11.91 7.83 -12.57
C GLU A 38 -12.95 7.07 -13.42
N MET A 39 -12.65 5.83 -13.84
CA MET A 39 -13.56 5.00 -14.64
C MET A 39 -14.37 4.01 -13.79
N SER A 40 -14.15 3.98 -12.47
CA SER A 40 -14.80 3.04 -11.57
C SER A 40 -16.16 3.57 -11.12
N SER A 41 -17.26 2.95 -11.56
CA SER A 41 -18.59 3.27 -10.99
C SER A 41 -18.60 2.94 -9.48
N LYS A 42 -19.27 3.76 -8.66
CA LYS A 42 -19.40 3.63 -7.18
C LYS A 42 -19.87 2.25 -6.66
N LYS A 43 -20.18 1.31 -7.55
CA LYS A 43 -20.69 -0.04 -7.25
C LYS A 43 -19.63 -1.14 -7.30
N VAL A 44 -18.44 -0.88 -7.86
CA VAL A 44 -17.35 -1.87 -7.88
C VAL A 44 -16.50 -1.69 -6.63
N MET A 45 -16.49 -2.69 -5.75
CA MET A 45 -15.49 -2.75 -4.68
C MET A 45 -14.12 -2.94 -5.33
N PRO A 46 -13.17 -2.00 -5.17
CA PRO A 46 -11.83 -2.24 -5.66
C PRO A 46 -11.18 -3.36 -4.84
N SER A 47 -10.41 -4.17 -5.54
CA SER A 47 -9.50 -5.15 -4.95
C SER A 47 -8.07 -4.69 -5.15
N LEU A 48 -7.21 -4.93 -4.16
CA LEU A 48 -5.78 -4.74 -4.33
C LEU A 48 -5.19 -5.87 -5.15
N TYR A 49 -4.01 -5.64 -5.74
CA TYR A 49 -3.18 -6.75 -6.18
C TYR A 49 -2.92 -7.71 -5.00
N PRO A 50 -2.90 -9.05 -5.23
CA PRO A 50 -2.73 -10.03 -4.16
C PRO A 50 -1.50 -9.77 -3.29
N HIS A 51 -0.43 -9.24 -3.88
CA HIS A 51 0.84 -8.97 -3.22
C HIS A 51 0.87 -7.66 -2.42
N ALA A 52 0.03 -6.69 -2.77
CA ALA A 52 0.14 -5.33 -2.26
C ALA A 52 0.00 -5.30 -0.72
N LYS A 53 -0.96 -6.05 -0.18
CA LYS A 53 -1.21 -6.08 1.27
C LYS A 53 0.00 -6.58 2.08
N GLY A 54 0.64 -7.66 1.63
CA GLY A 54 1.84 -8.19 2.30
C GLY A 54 3.00 -7.20 2.29
N ILE A 55 3.23 -6.53 1.16
CA ILE A 55 4.29 -5.51 1.00
C ILE A 55 4.04 -4.30 1.91
N LEU A 56 2.81 -3.77 1.93
CA LEU A 56 2.46 -2.62 2.77
C LEU A 56 2.63 -2.95 4.26
N HIS A 57 2.27 -4.16 4.69
CA HIS A 57 2.50 -4.61 6.06
C HIS A 57 3.99 -4.74 6.40
N ALA A 58 4.82 -5.23 5.47
CA ALA A 58 6.27 -5.32 5.68
C ALA A 58 6.92 -3.95 5.86
N LEU A 59 6.51 -2.95 5.06
CA LEU A 59 6.96 -1.56 5.19
C LEU A 59 6.52 -0.95 6.52
N GLN A 60 5.25 -1.17 6.90
CA GLN A 60 4.72 -0.70 8.19
C GLN A 60 5.50 -1.28 9.37
N GLU A 61 5.80 -2.58 9.34
CA GLU A 61 6.57 -3.25 10.40
C GLU A 61 8.00 -2.72 10.51
N LYS A 62 8.60 -2.33 9.39
CA LYS A 62 9.92 -1.69 9.34
C LYS A 62 9.89 -0.19 9.71
N GLY A 63 8.73 0.35 10.07
CA GLY A 63 8.58 1.75 10.46
C GLY A 63 8.70 2.74 9.30
N VAL A 64 8.58 2.27 8.05
CA VAL A 64 8.61 3.12 6.87
C VAL A 64 7.24 3.81 6.73
N GLN A 65 7.24 5.14 6.66
CA GLN A 65 6.00 5.89 6.43
C GLN A 65 5.50 5.62 5.01
N MET A 66 4.19 5.64 4.83
CA MET A 66 3.58 5.39 3.53
C MET A 66 2.61 6.52 3.20
N ALA A 67 2.60 6.93 1.93
CA ALA A 67 1.60 7.83 1.40
C ALA A 67 1.04 7.30 0.07
N LEU A 68 -0.22 7.63 -0.19
CA LEU A 68 -0.84 7.44 -1.48
C LEU A 68 -0.87 8.77 -2.23
N LEU A 69 -0.44 8.76 -3.47
CA LEU A 69 -0.60 9.88 -4.39
C LEU A 69 -1.55 9.44 -5.50
N HIS A 70 -2.62 10.18 -5.72
CA HIS A 70 -3.50 9.97 -6.87
C HIS A 70 -3.94 11.34 -7.41
N GLY A 71 -3.57 11.64 -8.65
CA GLY A 71 -3.77 12.95 -9.25
C GLY A 71 -3.10 14.07 -8.43
N HIS A 72 -3.90 14.95 -7.82
CA HIS A 72 -3.44 16.05 -6.96
C HIS A 72 -3.54 15.77 -5.46
N LEU A 73 -4.00 14.59 -5.05
CA LEU A 73 -4.24 14.26 -3.65
C LEU A 73 -3.09 13.39 -3.10
N LEU A 74 -2.42 13.88 -2.05
CA LEU A 74 -1.46 13.11 -1.25
C LEU A 74 -2.10 12.77 0.11
N LEU A 75 -2.28 11.48 0.38
CA LEU A 75 -2.77 10.97 1.66
C LEU A 75 -1.64 10.26 2.39
N ILE A 76 -1.20 10.80 3.53
CA ILE A 76 -0.18 10.15 4.37
C ILE A 76 -0.91 9.23 5.34
N SER A 77 -0.57 7.93 5.30
CA SER A 77 -1.08 6.97 6.27
C SER A 77 -0.43 7.23 7.64
N PRO A 78 -1.22 7.37 8.72
CA PRO A 78 -0.67 7.29 10.07
C PRO A 78 -0.04 5.92 10.27
N THR A 79 1.12 5.87 10.94
CA THR A 79 1.91 4.65 11.17
C THR A 79 1.14 3.55 11.92
N HIS A 80 0.07 3.92 12.65
CA HIS A 80 -0.78 3.03 13.43
C HIS A 80 -2.19 2.79 12.87
N SER A 81 -2.56 3.40 11.74
CA SER A 81 -3.87 3.16 11.14
C SER A 81 -3.87 1.88 10.32
N SER A 82 -5.00 1.14 10.36
CA SER A 82 -5.19 0.01 9.45
C SER A 82 -5.14 0.51 8.01
N ILE A 83 -4.27 -0.10 7.20
CA ILE A 83 -4.13 0.17 5.75
C ILE A 83 -5.50 0.15 5.05
N SER A 84 -6.43 -0.69 5.50
CA SER A 84 -7.81 -0.74 4.99
C SER A 84 -8.60 0.56 5.17
N SER A 85 -8.29 1.37 6.17
CA SER A 85 -8.94 2.67 6.40
C SER A 85 -8.47 3.73 5.41
N VAL A 86 -7.22 3.64 4.94
CA VAL A 86 -6.65 4.59 3.97
C VAL A 86 -7.28 4.39 2.59
N PHE A 87 -7.47 3.14 2.17
CA PHE A 87 -8.13 2.82 0.90
C PHE A 87 -9.62 3.17 0.86
N ARG A 88 -10.31 3.25 2.01
CA ARG A 88 -11.70 3.73 2.06
C ARG A 88 -11.84 5.22 1.74
N ILE A 89 -10.80 6.02 1.90
CA ILE A 89 -10.87 7.47 1.65
C ILE A 89 -10.80 7.77 0.14
N CYS A 90 -10.19 6.89 -0.64
CA CYS A 90 -10.08 7.02 -2.09
C CYS A 90 -11.30 6.50 -2.87
N LEU A 91 -12.36 6.02 -2.19
CA LEU A 91 -13.57 5.42 -2.78
C LEU A 91 -14.85 6.18 -2.46
#